data_AF-A0A345IKP9-F1
#
_entry.id   AF-A0A345IKP9-F1
#
_cell.length_a   1.000
_cell.length_b   1.000
_cell.length_c   1.000
_cell.angle_alpha   90.00
_cell.angle_beta   90.00
_cell.angle_gamma   90.00
#
_symmetry.space_group_name_H-M   'P 1'
#
loop_
_entity.id
_entity.type
_entity.pdbx_description
1 polymer ?
#
loop_
_entity_poly.entity_id
_entity_poly.type
_entity_poly.pdbx_seq_one_letter_code
_entity_poly.pdbx_strand_id
1 'polypeptide(L)'
;MNVKSNCAPLAGHVFYLWSCTPAGEYSLYSRSIVGEDYLRGAQVTDAQGRVTFQTVFPGCYAGRWPHLHFEVYPNLAAAVKGNVDHNAALVSQIALPETVCRAVYADPRYSGSLRNFGAITLATDNVFRDGVAAQTPRITGSAAAGYTANLTVGLQP
;
A
#
# COMPACT_ATOMS: atom_id res chain seq x y z
N MET A 1 -12.40 -4.39 8.97
CA MET A 1 -13.75 -4.78 9.47
C MET A 1 -13.98 -6.28 9.31
N ASN A 2 -14.78 -6.90 10.16
CA ASN A 2 -15.08 -8.34 10.11
C ASN A 2 -16.25 -8.63 9.15
N VAL A 3 -15.99 -9.25 8.00
CA VAL A 3 -17.03 -9.51 6.99
C VAL A 3 -18.00 -10.64 7.36
N LYS A 4 -17.70 -11.42 8.42
CA LYS A 4 -18.59 -12.44 8.98
C LYS A 4 -19.39 -11.98 10.20
N SER A 5 -19.16 -10.75 10.67
CA SER A 5 -19.80 -10.21 11.89
C SER A 5 -20.32 -8.80 11.63
N ASN A 6 -21.30 -8.67 10.73
CA ASN A 6 -21.97 -7.41 10.37
C ASN A 6 -21.02 -6.22 10.14
N CYS A 7 -19.86 -6.48 9.51
CA CYS A 7 -18.81 -5.47 9.28
C CYS A 7 -18.32 -4.77 10.56
N ALA A 8 -18.32 -5.47 11.70
CA ALA A 8 -17.86 -4.93 12.97
C ALA A 8 -16.41 -4.41 12.87
N PRO A 9 -16.07 -3.32 13.58
CA PRO A 9 -14.69 -2.87 13.75
C PRO A 9 -13.79 -3.99 14.29
N LEU A 10 -12.53 -3.99 13.86
CA LEU A 10 -11.51 -4.92 14.33
C LEU A 10 -10.39 -4.12 14.99
N ALA A 11 -10.44 -4.02 16.32
CA ALA A 11 -9.42 -3.37 17.12
C ALA A 11 -8.23 -4.30 17.39
N GLY A 12 -7.05 -3.75 17.68
CA GLY A 12 -5.86 -4.51 18.10
C GLY A 12 -5.14 -5.29 16.99
N HIS A 13 -5.67 -5.31 15.77
CA HIS A 13 -4.99 -5.83 14.59
C HIS A 13 -3.85 -4.90 14.18
N VAL A 14 -2.76 -5.45 13.66
CA VAL A 14 -1.60 -4.67 13.20
C VAL A 14 -1.62 -4.59 11.68
N PHE A 15 -1.55 -3.38 11.15
CA PHE A 15 -1.27 -3.12 9.75
C PHE A 15 0.20 -2.81 9.58
N TYR A 16 0.87 -3.55 8.71
CA TYR A 16 2.21 -3.20 8.22
C TYR A 16 2.07 -2.69 6.79
N LEU A 17 2.54 -1.48 6.51
CA LEU A 17 2.46 -0.82 5.20
C LEU A 17 3.88 -0.55 4.68
N TRP A 18 4.14 -0.82 3.40
CA TRP A 18 5.38 -0.39 2.75
C TRP A 18 5.18 -0.03 1.29
N SER A 19 6.09 0.78 0.76
CA SER A 19 6.08 1.16 -0.66
C SER A 19 7.48 1.44 -1.19
N CYS A 20 7.59 1.61 -2.50
CA CYS A 20 8.82 2.10 -3.12
C CYS A 20 8.99 3.61 -2.93
N THR A 21 10.22 4.07 -3.17
CA THR A 21 10.58 5.49 -3.29
C THR A 21 9.96 6.13 -4.53
N PRO A 22 10.02 7.48 -4.67
CA PRO A 22 9.64 8.16 -5.92
C PRO A 22 10.40 7.67 -7.17
N ALA A 23 11.61 7.12 -7.00
CA ALA A 23 12.41 6.52 -8.07
C ALA A 23 12.08 5.04 -8.34
N GLY A 24 11.18 4.43 -7.57
CA GLY A 24 10.78 3.03 -7.72
C GLY A 24 11.71 2.02 -7.02
N GLU A 25 12.55 2.47 -6.09
CA GLU A 25 13.42 1.59 -5.30
C GLU A 25 12.75 1.19 -3.98
N TYR A 26 13.10 0.04 -3.43
CA TYR A 26 12.62 -0.38 -2.11
C TYR A 26 13.78 -0.46 -1.12
N SER A 27 13.62 0.20 0.03
CA SER A 27 14.45 -0.04 1.22
C SER A 27 14.50 -1.54 1.53
N LEU A 28 15.52 -2.08 2.19
CA LEU A 28 15.70 -3.53 2.45
C LEU A 28 15.83 -4.48 1.23
N TYR A 29 15.53 -4.04 0.00
CA TYR A 29 15.55 -4.91 -1.19
C TYR A 29 16.45 -4.38 -2.32
N SER A 30 16.33 -3.09 -2.66
CA SER A 30 17.13 -2.47 -3.72
C SER A 30 18.57 -2.32 -3.25
N ARG A 31 19.52 -2.80 -4.06
CA ARG A 31 20.96 -2.83 -3.74
C ARG A 31 21.54 -1.50 -3.25
N SER A 32 21.05 -0.39 -3.81
CA SER A 32 21.43 0.99 -3.48
C SER A 32 21.04 1.42 -2.06
N ILE A 33 19.99 0.83 -1.50
CA ILE A 33 19.32 1.26 -0.26
C ILE A 33 18.93 0.06 0.63
N VAL A 34 19.66 -1.05 0.51
CA VAL A 34 19.36 -2.31 1.21
C VAL A 34 19.53 -2.21 2.73
N GLY A 35 20.38 -1.30 3.21
CA GLY A 35 20.58 -1.05 4.64
C GLY A 35 19.56 -0.09 5.26
N GLU A 36 18.61 0.41 4.48
CA GLU A 36 17.63 1.40 4.91
C GLU A 36 16.29 0.73 5.23
N ASP A 37 15.46 1.39 6.06
CA ASP A 37 14.14 0.89 6.48
C ASP A 37 13.00 1.92 6.31
N TYR A 38 13.26 3.07 5.68
CA TYR A 38 12.23 4.08 5.43
C TYR A 38 11.09 3.57 4.52
N LEU A 39 9.97 4.30 4.53
CA LEU A 39 8.75 3.98 3.76
C LEU A 39 8.14 2.62 4.13
N ARG A 40 8.35 2.23 5.39
CA ARG A 40 7.83 1.04 6.05
C ARG A 40 7.29 1.46 7.41
N GLY A 41 6.15 0.91 7.83
CA GLY A 41 5.61 1.25 9.13
C GLY A 41 4.51 0.30 9.58
N ALA A 42 4.42 0.09 10.89
CA ALA A 42 3.37 -0.69 11.51
C ALA A 42 2.48 0.20 12.39
N GLN A 43 1.17 -0.01 12.32
CA GLN A 43 0.17 0.68 13.15
C GLN A 43 -0.83 -0.33 13.71
N VAL A 44 -1.30 -0.09 14.93
CA VAL A 44 -2.34 -0.91 15.56
C VAL A 44 -3.69 -0.23 15.36
N THR A 45 -4.67 -1.02 14.93
CA THR A 45 -6.06 -0.56 14.77
C THR A 45 -6.66 -0.10 16.11
N ASP A 46 -7.28 1.07 16.10
CA ASP A 46 -8.00 1.64 17.24
C ASP A 46 -9.34 0.90 17.52
N ALA A 47 -10.09 1.39 18.50
CA ALA A 47 -11.40 0.82 18.87
C ALA A 47 -12.44 0.85 17.72
N GLN A 48 -12.24 1.71 16.74
CA GLN A 48 -13.07 1.82 15.53
C GLN A 48 -12.47 1.04 14.35
N GLY A 49 -11.39 0.28 14.56
CA GLY A 49 -10.75 -0.54 13.54
C GLY A 49 -9.96 0.27 12.52
N ARG A 50 -9.50 1.47 12.86
CA ARG A 50 -8.82 2.41 11.96
C ARG A 50 -7.32 2.45 12.25
N VAL A 51 -6.55 2.64 11.19
CA VAL A 51 -5.13 3.01 11.22
C VAL A 51 -4.93 4.18 10.27
N THR A 52 -3.96 5.03 10.56
CA THR A 52 -3.55 6.12 9.65
C THR A 52 -2.05 6.05 9.46
N PHE A 53 -1.63 6.15 8.20
CA PHE A 53 -0.23 6.27 7.82
C PHE A 53 -0.03 7.61 7.13
N GLN A 54 1.06 8.29 7.45
CA GLN A 54 1.56 9.41 6.69
C GLN A 54 2.82 8.96 5.95
N THR A 55 2.79 9.05 4.63
CA THR A 55 3.88 8.61 3.76
C THR A 55 3.92 9.49 2.50
N VAL A 56 4.92 9.28 1.66
CA VAL A 56 5.00 9.90 0.32
C VAL A 56 4.28 9.02 -0.71
N PHE A 57 3.85 9.62 -1.81
CA PHE A 57 3.29 8.86 -2.93
C PHE A 57 4.40 8.00 -3.57
N PRO A 58 4.16 6.71 -3.90
CA PRO A 58 5.20 5.85 -4.46
C PRO A 58 5.45 6.11 -5.96
N GLY A 59 6.68 5.86 -6.40
CA GLY A 59 7.02 5.87 -7.83
C GLY A 59 6.42 4.69 -8.60
N CYS A 60 6.62 4.69 -9.92
CA CYS A 60 6.30 3.56 -10.77
C CYS A 60 7.60 2.89 -11.23
N TYR A 61 7.86 1.68 -10.74
CA TYR A 61 8.94 0.84 -11.27
C TYR A 61 8.43 -0.03 -12.43
N ALA A 62 9.34 -0.60 -13.22
CA ALA A 62 8.99 -1.31 -14.44
C ALA A 62 8.18 -2.59 -14.15
N GLY A 63 7.12 -2.80 -14.95
CA GLY A 63 6.32 -4.04 -14.94
C GLY A 63 5.23 -4.13 -13.88
N ARG A 64 5.03 -3.09 -13.05
CA ARG A 64 4.01 -3.08 -12.00
C ARG A 64 3.23 -1.77 -11.97
N TRP A 65 1.91 -1.84 -11.82
CA TRP A 65 1.04 -0.68 -11.60
C TRP A 65 1.38 -0.01 -10.27
N PRO A 66 1.34 1.33 -10.12
CA PRO A 66 1.66 2.01 -8.87
C PRO A 66 0.84 1.52 -7.67
N HIS A 67 1.54 1.16 -6.58
CA HIS A 67 0.91 0.56 -5.41
C HIS A 67 1.63 0.82 -4.09
N LEU A 68 0.90 0.60 -3.00
CA LEU A 68 1.45 0.36 -1.68
C LEU A 68 1.14 -1.09 -1.29
N HIS A 69 2.05 -1.75 -0.61
CA HIS A 69 1.79 -3.06 -0.03
C HIS A 69 1.28 -2.93 1.39
N PHE A 70 0.44 -3.86 1.81
CA PHE A 70 0.13 -4.01 3.22
C PHE A 70 -0.08 -5.47 3.63
N GLU A 71 0.18 -5.70 4.91
CA GLU A 71 -0.13 -6.93 5.62
C GLU A 71 -0.97 -6.60 6.84
N VAL A 72 -1.86 -7.51 7.20
CA VAL A 72 -2.68 -7.40 8.41
C VAL A 72 -2.45 -8.61 9.29
N TYR A 73 -2.08 -8.36 10.54
CA TYR A 73 -1.84 -9.37 11.55
C TYR A 73 -2.95 -9.29 12.61
N PRO A 74 -3.35 -10.42 13.22
CA PRO A 74 -4.41 -10.44 14.23
C PRO A 74 -4.04 -9.69 15.52
N ASN A 75 -2.74 -9.56 15.83
CA ASN A 75 -2.22 -8.84 16.99
C ASN A 75 -0.70 -8.59 16.88
N LEU A 76 -0.15 -7.82 17.83
CA LEU A 76 1.29 -7.48 17.85
C LEU A 76 2.20 -8.70 17.97
N ALA A 77 1.81 -9.73 18.74
CA ALA A 77 2.63 -10.93 18.89
C ALA A 77 2.78 -11.67 17.55
N ALA A 78 1.71 -11.77 16.76
CA ALA A 78 1.75 -12.33 15.41
C ALA A 78 2.64 -11.52 14.45
N ALA A 79 2.71 -10.19 14.63
CA ALA A 79 3.49 -9.28 13.79
C ALA A 79 5.00 -9.29 14.07
N VAL A 80 5.47 -9.88 15.17
CA VAL A 80 6.90 -9.87 15.56
C VAL A 80 7.50 -11.24 15.86
N LYS A 81 6.66 -12.28 16.01
CA LYS A 81 7.11 -13.64 16.31
C LYS A 81 7.53 -14.35 15.02
N GLY A 82 8.63 -15.11 15.09
CA GLY A 82 9.29 -15.77 13.95
C GLY A 82 8.34 -16.40 12.92
N ASN A 83 8.78 -16.39 11.66
CA ASN A 83 7.97 -16.68 10.47
C ASN A 83 6.80 -15.68 10.29
N VAL A 84 7.07 -14.38 10.45
CA VAL A 84 6.08 -13.29 10.36
C VAL A 84 5.21 -13.38 9.12
N ASP A 85 5.78 -13.68 7.96
CA ASP A 85 5.04 -13.82 6.69
C ASP A 85 3.92 -14.88 6.74
N HIS A 86 4.03 -15.89 7.59
CA HIS A 86 3.01 -16.93 7.78
C HIS A 86 1.93 -16.57 8.80
N ASN A 87 2.11 -15.48 9.55
CA ASN A 87 1.19 -15.06 10.61
C ASN A 87 0.21 -13.97 10.15
N ALA A 88 0.37 -13.45 8.92
CA ALA A 88 -0.53 -12.45 8.36
C ALA A 88 -1.92 -13.08 8.07
N ALA A 89 -2.96 -12.44 8.59
CA ALA A 89 -4.35 -12.76 8.27
C ALA A 89 -4.73 -12.32 6.85
N LEU A 90 -4.03 -11.33 6.31
CA LEU A 90 -4.19 -10.87 4.93
C LEU A 90 -2.88 -10.24 4.44
N VAL A 91 -2.49 -10.59 3.21
CA VAL A 91 -1.44 -9.90 2.44
C VAL A 91 -2.09 -9.33 1.19
N SER A 92 -1.92 -8.03 0.93
CA SER A 92 -2.51 -7.41 -0.25
C SER A 92 -1.79 -6.12 -0.65
N GLN A 93 -2.36 -5.41 -1.62
CA GLN A 93 -1.80 -4.20 -2.20
C GLN A 93 -2.92 -3.17 -2.44
N ILE A 94 -2.56 -1.89 -2.37
CA ILE A 94 -3.42 -0.75 -2.66
C ILE A 94 -3.05 -0.27 -4.07
N ALA A 95 -3.96 -0.38 -5.03
CA ALA A 95 -3.76 0.13 -6.39
C ALA A 95 -4.09 1.62 -6.46
N LEU A 96 -3.17 2.44 -6.95
CA LEU A 96 -3.36 3.88 -7.01
C LEU A 96 -4.13 4.28 -8.28
N PRO A 97 -5.15 5.15 -8.20
CA PRO A 97 -5.93 5.59 -9.36
C PRO A 97 -5.08 6.29 -10.41
N GLU A 98 -5.34 5.97 -11.69
CA GLU A 98 -4.58 6.48 -12.83
C GLU A 98 -4.47 8.01 -12.85
N THR A 99 -5.57 8.72 -12.62
CA THR A 99 -5.60 10.18 -12.65
C THR A 99 -4.71 10.80 -11.58
N VAL A 100 -4.61 10.16 -10.42
CA VAL A 100 -3.74 10.58 -9.32
C VAL A 100 -2.28 10.29 -9.65
N CYS A 101 -1.98 9.09 -10.17
CA CYS A 101 -0.63 8.73 -10.62
C CYS A 101 -0.11 9.73 -11.67
N ARG A 102 -0.91 10.04 -12.70
CA ARG A 102 -0.54 11.01 -13.74
C ARG A 102 -0.25 12.40 -13.18
N ALA A 103 -1.07 12.87 -12.24
CA ALA A 103 -0.87 14.17 -11.60
C ALA A 103 0.42 14.23 -10.79
N VAL A 104 0.73 13.18 -10.01
CA VAL A 104 1.96 13.12 -9.21
C VAL A 104 3.20 13.00 -10.09
N TYR A 105 3.16 12.15 -11.13
CA TYR A 105 4.33 11.87 -11.97
C TYR A 105 4.70 13.00 -12.93
N ALA A 106 3.90 14.09 -12.99
CA ALA A 106 4.32 15.34 -13.60
C ALA A 106 5.43 16.05 -12.81
N ASP A 107 5.63 15.70 -11.53
CA ASP A 107 6.69 16.26 -10.68
C ASP A 107 8.06 15.63 -11.00
N PRO A 108 9.13 16.43 -11.23
CA PRO A 108 10.47 15.93 -11.54
C PRO A 108 11.08 14.99 -10.50
N ARG A 109 10.62 15.02 -9.24
CA ARG A 109 11.05 14.11 -8.17
C ARG A 109 10.68 12.65 -8.45
N TYR A 110 9.73 12.41 -9.36
CA TYR A 110 9.28 11.08 -9.79
C TYR A 110 9.91 10.66 -11.13
N SER A 111 11.18 11.02 -11.33
CA SER A 111 11.89 10.75 -12.59
C SER A 111 11.80 9.28 -13.00
N GLY A 112 11.48 9.03 -14.26
CA GLY A 112 11.29 7.68 -14.82
C GLY A 112 9.91 7.04 -14.54
N SER A 113 9.12 7.54 -13.59
CA SER A 113 7.80 6.98 -13.27
C SER A 113 6.83 7.07 -14.44
N LEU A 114 6.76 8.20 -15.17
CA LEU A 114 5.88 8.33 -16.34
C LEU A 114 6.20 7.30 -17.44
N ARG A 115 7.49 7.00 -17.67
CA ARG A 115 7.92 6.03 -18.67
C ARG A 115 7.42 4.64 -18.31
N ASN A 116 7.66 4.20 -17.08
CA ASN A 116 7.25 2.88 -16.62
C ASN A 116 5.71 2.78 -16.54
N PHE A 117 5.05 3.85 -16.08
CA PHE A 117 3.60 3.92 -15.99
C PHE A 117 2.93 3.83 -17.36
N GLY A 118 3.51 4.46 -18.40
CA GLY A 118 3.03 4.35 -19.77
C GLY A 118 3.18 2.95 -20.38
N ALA A 119 3.96 2.06 -19.76
CA ALA A 119 4.23 0.70 -20.23
C ALA A 119 3.41 -0.38 -19.48
N ILE A 120 2.51 0.01 -18.57
CA ILE A 120 1.71 -0.90 -17.76
C ILE A 120 0.25 -0.44 -17.66
N THR A 121 -0.67 -1.40 -17.53
CA THR A 121 -2.09 -1.17 -17.25
C THR A 121 -2.52 -2.08 -16.11
N LEU A 122 -3.65 -1.79 -15.47
CA LEU A 122 -4.24 -2.73 -14.49
C LEU A 122 -4.49 -4.12 -15.09
N ALA A 123 -4.86 -4.20 -16.37
CA ALA A 123 -5.11 -5.47 -17.06
C ALA A 123 -3.83 -6.26 -17.40
N THR A 124 -2.69 -5.58 -17.49
CA THR A 124 -1.38 -6.20 -17.80
C THR A 124 -0.49 -6.37 -16.57
N ASP A 125 -0.84 -5.77 -15.44
CA ASP A 125 -0.19 -6.02 -14.14
C ASP A 125 -0.53 -7.44 -13.64
N ASN A 126 0.50 -8.19 -13.26
CA ASN A 126 0.34 -9.60 -12.87
C ASN A 126 -0.38 -9.80 -11.52
N VAL A 127 -0.56 -8.74 -10.72
CA VAL A 127 -1.26 -8.75 -9.44
C VAL A 127 -2.68 -8.22 -9.54
N PHE A 128 -2.92 -7.15 -10.30
CA PHE A 128 -4.24 -6.49 -10.34
C PHE A 128 -5.15 -6.96 -11.50
N ARG A 129 -4.62 -7.75 -12.45
CA ARG A 129 -5.37 -8.20 -13.63
C ARG A 129 -6.61 -9.05 -13.33
N ASP A 130 -6.70 -9.66 -12.16
CA ASP A 130 -7.83 -10.50 -11.73
C ASP A 130 -8.87 -9.73 -10.91
N GLY A 131 -8.64 -8.45 -10.63
CA GLY A 131 -9.60 -7.56 -10.00
C GLY A 131 -8.95 -6.56 -9.05
N VAL A 132 -9.45 -5.33 -9.01
CA VAL A 132 -8.82 -4.24 -8.23
C VAL A 132 -9.81 -3.44 -7.37
N ALA A 133 -11.10 -3.74 -7.46
CA ALA A 133 -12.15 -2.93 -6.82
C ALA A 133 -11.97 -2.80 -5.30
N ALA A 134 -11.65 -3.91 -4.61
CA ALA A 134 -11.40 -3.92 -3.17
C ALA A 134 -10.03 -3.36 -2.76
N GLN A 135 -9.17 -3.05 -3.74
CA GLN A 135 -7.79 -2.57 -3.56
C GLN A 135 -7.62 -1.11 -3.99
N THR A 136 -8.66 -0.48 -4.57
CA THR A 136 -8.59 0.90 -5.06
C THR A 136 -9.18 1.83 -4.00
N PRO A 137 -8.39 2.73 -3.38
CA PRO A 137 -8.88 3.63 -2.35
C PRO A 137 -9.68 4.78 -2.96
N ARG A 138 -10.59 5.37 -2.17
CA ARG A 138 -11.13 6.69 -2.49
C ARG A 138 -10.07 7.74 -2.15
N ILE A 139 -9.64 8.51 -3.14
CA ILE A 139 -8.62 9.55 -2.98
C ILE A 139 -9.23 10.94 -3.12
N THR A 140 -8.81 11.85 -2.25
CA THR A 140 -9.08 13.30 -2.29
C THR A 140 -7.79 14.09 -2.13
N GLY A 141 -7.78 15.34 -2.56
CA GLY A 141 -6.60 16.21 -2.49
C GLY A 141 -5.98 16.46 -3.86
N SER A 142 -4.72 16.91 -3.87
CA SER A 142 -3.99 17.27 -5.09
C SER A 142 -2.48 17.09 -4.91
N ALA A 143 -1.74 17.05 -6.02
CA ALA A 143 -0.29 16.93 -5.97
C ALA A 143 0.39 18.09 -5.22
N ALA A 144 -0.22 19.28 -5.23
CA ALA A 144 0.29 20.45 -4.52
C ALA A 144 -0.02 20.44 -3.02
N ALA A 145 -1.19 19.95 -2.62
CA ALA A 145 -1.65 19.97 -1.22
C ALA A 145 -1.40 18.65 -0.47
N GLY A 146 -1.04 17.59 -1.19
CA GLY A 146 -1.04 16.22 -0.68
C GLY A 146 -2.39 15.52 -0.92
N TYR A 147 -2.38 14.20 -0.73
CA TYR A 147 -3.52 13.33 -0.92
C TYR A 147 -3.93 12.64 0.37
N THR A 148 -5.23 12.40 0.51
CA THR A 148 -5.79 11.49 1.52
C THR A 148 -6.45 10.33 0.80
N ALA A 149 -6.01 9.11 1.10
CA ALA A 149 -6.56 7.88 0.58
C ALA A 149 -7.32 7.14 1.70
N ASN A 150 -8.56 6.74 1.43
CA ASN A 150 -9.36 5.92 2.34
C ASN A 150 -9.67 4.58 1.68
N LEU A 151 -9.32 3.49 2.34
CA LEU A 151 -9.63 2.12 1.91
C LEU A 151 -10.24 1.35 3.08
N THR A 152 -11.35 0.67 2.82
CA THR A 152 -11.96 -0.25 3.79
C THR A 152 -11.48 -1.66 3.51
N VAL A 153 -10.77 -2.26 4.47
CA VAL A 153 -10.28 -3.64 4.37
C VAL A 153 -11.23 -4.57 5.13
N GLY A 154 -11.80 -5.54 4.42
CA GLY A 154 -12.58 -6.63 4.99
C GLY A 154 -11.69 -7.82 5.33
N LEU A 155 -11.81 -8.35 6.54
CA LEU A 155 -11.12 -9.56 6.99
C LEU A 155 -12.14 -10.63 7.38
N GLN A 156 -11.74 -11.89 7.22
CA GLN A 156 -12.38 -13.06 7.81
C GLN A 156 -11.46 -13.64 8.88
N PRO A 157 -11.32 -12.97 10.05
CA PRO A 157 -10.50 -13.47 11.14
C PRO A 157 -11.09 -14.75 11.77
#